data_AF-A0A2T6L986-F1
#
_entry.id   AF-A0A2T6L986-F1
#
_cell.length_a   1.000
_cell.length_b   1.000
_cell.length_c   1.000
_cell.angle_alpha   90.00
_cell.angle_beta   90.00
_cell.angle_gamma   90.00
#
_symmetry.space_group_name_H-M   'P 1'
#
loop_
_entity.id
_entity.type
_entity.pdbx_description
1 polymer ?
#
loop_
_entity_poly.entity_id
_entity_poly.type
_entity_poly.pdbx_seq_one_letter_code
_entity_poly.pdbx_strand_id
1 'polypeptide(L)'
;MCFLRDLGGATAFAESCDEGHQLAYAGIECEDDEQAVGALFEQRRESGEWSDAALVEEESCIAQRRQQVDIPAAAARAFREMQIAPSDVNVQPPDGWTLVNVDTIAFTDRDPRTMSTNLFGIPVEIRAVPSSYSWNFGDGSTPLTTTDPGAPYPAHTVAHAYAKQGTATISLTTTWHGQFRLAGEPTWRDVAGEGTTVSSSGSLEILEARARLVEDLYDE
;
A
#
# COMPACT_ATOMS: atom_id res chain seq x y z
N MET A 1 11.10 35.85 -33.19
CA MET A 1 11.16 35.00 -34.41
C MET A 1 9.74 34.57 -34.69
N CYS A 2 9.09 35.15 -35.71
CA CYS A 2 7.75 34.71 -36.12
C CYS A 2 7.88 33.34 -36.78
N PHE A 3 7.11 32.36 -36.31
CA PHE A 3 7.00 31.08 -36.99
C PHE A 3 5.62 30.93 -37.58
N LEU A 4 5.61 30.82 -38.90
CA LEU A 4 4.63 30.02 -39.62
C LEU A 4 5.45 29.05 -40.45
N ARG A 5 5.31 27.75 -40.21
CA ARG A 5 4.94 26.81 -41.27
C ARG A 5 4.80 25.37 -40.76
N ASP A 6 3.58 24.88 -40.89
CA ASP A 6 3.21 23.74 -41.72
C ASP A 6 4.24 22.58 -41.85
N LEU A 7 3.80 21.41 -41.36
CA LEU A 7 4.23 20.04 -41.71
C LEU A 7 5.71 19.64 -41.54
N GLY A 8 6.39 20.02 -40.45
CA GLY A 8 7.79 19.60 -40.23
C GLY A 8 8.28 19.35 -38.78
N GLY A 9 7.47 19.57 -37.74
CA GLY A 9 7.79 19.17 -36.37
C GLY A 9 8.93 19.94 -35.68
N ALA A 10 8.64 21.16 -35.21
CA ALA A 10 9.15 21.75 -33.96
C ALA A 10 8.74 23.24 -33.89
N THR A 11 7.96 23.64 -32.90
CA THR A 11 7.54 25.03 -32.67
C THR A 11 8.13 25.57 -31.37
N ALA A 12 8.66 26.80 -31.40
CA ALA A 12 8.98 27.60 -30.22
C ALA A 12 8.18 28.91 -30.27
N PHE A 13 7.45 29.22 -29.21
CA PHE A 13 6.64 30.45 -29.08
C PHE A 13 7.51 31.67 -28.74
N ALA A 14 7.17 32.83 -29.29
CA ALA A 14 7.68 34.13 -28.83
C ALA A 14 6.48 35.09 -28.60
N GLU A 15 6.52 35.83 -27.49
CA GLU A 15 5.36 36.50 -26.86
C GLU A 15 5.03 37.90 -27.43
N SER A 16 5.80 38.46 -28.37
CA SER A 16 5.40 39.71 -29.05
C SER A 16 5.96 39.85 -30.47
N CYS A 17 5.17 40.46 -31.36
CA CYS A 17 5.55 40.88 -32.71
C CYS A 17 5.91 42.38 -32.71
N ASP A 18 7.02 42.76 -33.36
CA ASP A 18 7.43 44.16 -33.56
C ASP A 18 6.63 44.87 -34.68
N GLU A 19 6.75 46.21 -34.72
CA GLU A 19 6.04 47.11 -35.63
C GLU A 19 6.19 46.69 -37.10
N GLY A 20 5.06 46.36 -37.75
CA GLY A 20 5.00 45.92 -39.16
C GLY A 20 4.65 44.44 -39.38
N HIS A 21 4.52 43.63 -38.31
CA HIS A 21 4.07 42.24 -38.41
C HIS A 21 2.71 42.03 -37.73
N GLN A 22 1.77 41.36 -38.42
CA GLN A 22 0.48 40.93 -37.87
C GLN A 22 0.46 39.40 -37.76
N LEU A 23 -0.06 38.90 -36.64
CA LEU A 23 -0.33 37.48 -36.45
C LEU A 23 -1.36 37.02 -37.50
N ALA A 24 -0.98 36.14 -38.43
CA ALA A 24 -1.88 35.72 -39.50
C ALA A 24 -2.98 34.78 -38.97
N TYR A 25 -2.70 34.04 -37.90
CA TYR A 25 -3.62 33.11 -37.25
C TYR A 25 -3.05 32.61 -35.91
N ALA A 26 -3.87 32.55 -34.87
CA ALA A 26 -3.47 32.13 -33.50
C ALA A 26 -3.93 30.71 -33.12
N GLY A 27 -4.70 30.03 -34.00
CA GLY A 27 -5.56 28.91 -33.59
C GLY A 27 -6.81 29.38 -32.85
N ILE A 28 -7.68 28.44 -32.48
CA ILE A 28 -8.78 28.67 -31.53
C ILE A 28 -8.27 28.83 -30.09
N GLU A 29 -8.91 29.74 -29.37
CA GLU A 29 -8.77 29.86 -27.91
C GLU A 29 -9.72 28.87 -27.24
N CYS A 30 -9.18 28.09 -26.32
CA CYS A 30 -9.92 27.10 -25.55
C CYS A 30 -10.01 27.51 -24.08
N GLU A 31 -10.98 26.96 -23.35
CA GLU A 31 -11.07 27.15 -21.90
C GLU A 31 -9.84 26.52 -21.20
N ASP A 32 -9.55 26.96 -19.96
CA ASP A 32 -8.34 26.58 -19.22
C ASP A 32 -8.18 25.04 -19.03
N ASP A 33 -9.27 24.27 -19.12
CA ASP A 33 -9.30 22.80 -19.01
C ASP A 33 -9.44 22.06 -20.35
N GLU A 34 -9.33 22.77 -21.45
CA GLU A 34 -9.43 22.24 -22.81
C GLU A 34 -8.12 22.44 -23.58
N GLN A 35 -7.89 21.60 -24.58
CA GLN A 35 -6.74 21.69 -25.47
C GLN A 35 -7.21 21.89 -26.90
N ALA A 36 -6.67 22.92 -27.57
CA ALA A 36 -6.87 23.11 -28.99
C ALA A 36 -6.24 21.94 -29.77
N VAL A 37 -7.05 21.26 -30.57
CA VAL A 37 -6.57 20.35 -31.61
C VAL A 37 -6.78 21.00 -32.97
N GLY A 38 -5.74 20.95 -33.80
CA GLY A 38 -5.79 21.49 -35.15
C GLY A 38 -6.77 20.71 -36.04
N ALA A 39 -7.25 21.36 -37.09
CA ALA A 39 -8.13 20.76 -38.09
C ALA A 39 -7.53 19.48 -38.70
N LEU A 40 -8.39 18.48 -38.94
CA LEU A 40 -8.02 17.21 -39.56
C LEU A 40 -8.36 17.24 -41.05
N PHE A 41 -7.39 16.89 -41.89
CA PHE A 41 -7.56 16.78 -43.34
C PHE A 41 -7.30 15.35 -43.81
N GLU A 42 -8.07 14.88 -44.78
CA GLU A 42 -7.88 13.60 -45.48
C GLU A 42 -7.50 13.86 -46.94
N GLN A 43 -6.52 13.10 -47.43
CA GLN A 43 -6.21 12.98 -48.85
C GLN A 43 -6.38 11.52 -49.26
N ARG A 44 -7.03 11.28 -50.39
CA ARG A 44 -7.21 9.94 -50.97
C ARG A 44 -6.28 9.76 -52.14
N ARG A 45 -5.80 8.53 -52.32
CA ARG A 45 -4.89 8.19 -53.42
C ARG A 45 -5.63 7.34 -54.44
N GLU A 46 -5.85 7.90 -55.62
CA GLU A 46 -6.49 7.20 -56.74
C GLU A 46 -5.55 7.21 -57.95
N SER A 47 -5.33 6.05 -58.55
CA SER A 47 -4.44 5.87 -59.72
C SER A 47 -3.00 6.39 -59.56
N GLY A 48 -2.50 6.50 -58.33
CA GLY A 48 -1.11 6.86 -58.02
C GLY A 48 -0.88 8.32 -57.65
N GLU A 49 -1.85 9.21 -57.91
CA GLU A 49 -1.83 10.62 -57.51
C GLU A 49 -2.65 10.85 -56.23
N TRP A 50 -2.25 11.86 -55.45
CA TRP A 50 -2.99 12.29 -54.26
C TRP A 50 -4.07 13.28 -54.65
N SER A 51 -5.26 13.17 -54.06
CA SER A 51 -6.28 14.19 -54.14
C SER A 51 -5.88 15.46 -53.39
N ASP A 52 -6.58 16.55 -53.66
CA ASP A 52 -6.55 17.71 -52.77
C ASP A 52 -6.96 17.32 -51.34
N ALA A 53 -6.44 18.08 -50.36
CA ALA A 53 -6.80 17.90 -48.96
C ALA A 53 -8.28 18.27 -48.74
N ALA A 54 -9.08 17.29 -48.33
CA ALA A 54 -10.44 17.52 -47.88
C ALA A 54 -10.45 17.69 -46.36
N LEU A 55 -11.10 18.76 -45.88
CA LEU A 55 -11.32 18.97 -44.45
C LEU A 55 -12.28 17.89 -43.93
N VAL A 56 -11.86 17.17 -42.89
CA VAL A 56 -12.66 16.12 -42.24
C VAL A 56 -13.28 16.66 -40.96
N GLU A 57 -12.48 17.33 -40.14
CA GLU A 57 -12.92 17.98 -38.90
C GLU A 57 -12.24 19.34 -38.79
N GLU A 58 -13.02 20.35 -38.37
CA GLU A 58 -12.49 21.67 -38.04
C GLU A 58 -11.63 21.60 -36.77
N GLU A 59 -10.85 22.64 -36.54
CA GLU A 59 -10.20 22.82 -35.24
C GLU A 59 -11.24 22.81 -34.13
N SER A 60 -10.94 22.15 -33.03
CA SER A 60 -11.86 22.05 -31.90
C SER A 60 -11.12 22.03 -30.57
N CYS A 61 -11.81 22.49 -29.54
CA CYS A 61 -11.35 22.32 -28.18
C CYS A 61 -11.78 20.94 -27.70
N ILE A 62 -10.80 20.11 -27.35
CA ILE A 62 -11.08 18.86 -26.65
C ILE A 62 -10.85 19.09 -25.17
N ALA A 63 -11.86 18.80 -24.35
CA ALA A 63 -11.66 18.75 -22.91
C ALA A 63 -10.47 17.82 -22.60
N GLN A 64 -9.50 18.28 -21.81
CA GLN A 64 -8.39 17.47 -21.30
C GLN A 64 -8.87 16.44 -20.27
N ARG A 65 -10.06 15.88 -20.46
CA ARG A 65 -10.63 14.77 -19.70
C ARG A 65 -9.87 13.45 -19.96
N ARG A 66 -8.61 13.52 -20.39
CA ARG A 66 -7.64 12.43 -20.35
C ARG A 66 -7.12 12.32 -18.91
N GLN A 67 -7.88 11.57 -18.13
CA GLN A 67 -7.32 10.66 -17.13
C GLN A 67 -6.38 11.36 -16.11
N GLN A 68 -6.95 12.18 -15.23
CA GLN A 68 -6.20 12.58 -14.03
C GLN A 68 -5.75 11.29 -13.34
N VAL A 69 -4.43 11.08 -13.31
CA VAL A 69 -3.84 9.88 -12.74
C VAL A 69 -4.10 9.92 -11.23
N ASP A 70 -5.08 9.12 -10.80
CA ASP A 70 -5.42 8.96 -9.40
C ASP A 70 -4.37 8.06 -8.72
N ILE A 71 -3.27 8.69 -8.30
CA ILE A 71 -2.19 8.06 -7.54
C ILE A 71 -2.72 7.40 -6.26
N PRO A 72 -3.60 8.02 -5.43
CA PRO A 72 -4.24 7.34 -4.31
C PRO A 72 -4.94 6.02 -4.69
N ALA A 73 -5.74 6.00 -5.75
CA ALA A 73 -6.44 4.78 -6.19
C ALA A 73 -5.49 3.72 -6.75
N ALA A 74 -4.38 4.13 -7.38
CA ALA A 74 -3.33 3.21 -7.80
C ALA A 74 -2.51 2.67 -6.63
N ALA A 75 -2.19 3.49 -5.63
CA ALA A 75 -1.53 3.07 -4.40
C ALA A 75 -2.40 2.08 -3.60
N ALA A 76 -3.71 2.30 -3.53
CA ALA A 76 -4.65 1.37 -2.92
C ALA A 76 -4.69 0.01 -3.63
N ARG A 77 -4.61 -0.02 -4.96
CA ARG A 77 -4.49 -1.26 -5.74
C ARG A 77 -3.16 -1.98 -5.45
N ALA A 78 -2.06 -1.25 -5.52
CA ALA A 78 -0.73 -1.78 -5.24
C ALA A 78 -0.61 -2.31 -3.80
N PHE A 79 -1.25 -1.66 -2.82
CA PHE A 79 -1.33 -2.16 -1.44
C PHE A 79 -2.10 -3.47 -1.33
N ARG A 80 -3.24 -3.63 -2.03
CA ARG A 80 -3.98 -4.90 -2.04
C ARG A 80 -3.20 -6.05 -2.67
N GLU A 81 -2.30 -5.74 -3.59
CA GLU A 81 -1.43 -6.72 -4.26
C GLU A 81 -0.10 -6.93 -3.51
N MET A 82 0.18 -6.11 -2.49
CA MET A 82 1.40 -6.19 -1.70
C MET A 82 1.47 -7.51 -0.93
N GLN A 83 2.58 -8.22 -1.07
CA GLN A 83 2.88 -9.37 -0.23
C GLN A 83 3.39 -8.88 1.14
N ILE A 84 2.50 -8.81 2.11
CA ILE A 84 2.83 -8.41 3.47
C ILE A 84 3.50 -9.58 4.20
N ALA A 85 4.74 -9.38 4.65
CA ALA A 85 5.41 -10.36 5.50
C ALA A 85 4.70 -10.45 6.87
N PRO A 86 4.25 -11.64 7.30
CA PRO A 86 3.62 -11.82 8.60
C PRO A 86 4.54 -11.39 9.75
N SER A 87 3.96 -11.07 10.90
CA SER A 87 4.72 -10.80 12.12
C SER A 87 5.01 -12.10 12.88
N ASP A 88 6.18 -12.20 13.51
CA ASP A 88 6.58 -13.41 14.23
C ASP A 88 5.83 -13.54 15.57
N VAL A 89 5.42 -14.76 15.90
CA VAL A 89 4.78 -15.07 17.20
C VAL A 89 5.84 -15.49 18.21
N ASN A 90 6.06 -14.66 19.23
CA ASN A 90 6.94 -14.95 20.34
C ASN A 90 6.13 -15.40 21.55
N VAL A 91 6.62 -16.43 22.24
CA VAL A 91 5.94 -17.04 23.39
C VAL A 91 6.89 -17.12 24.58
N GLN A 92 6.39 -16.85 25.78
CA GLN A 92 7.10 -17.07 27.03
C GLN A 92 6.27 -17.97 27.97
N PRO A 93 6.89 -19.00 28.59
CA PRO A 93 8.32 -19.37 28.50
C PRO A 93 8.77 -19.83 27.10
N PRO A 94 10.04 -19.59 26.71
CA PRO A 94 10.51 -19.87 25.34
C PRO A 94 10.75 -21.36 25.06
N ASP A 95 10.78 -22.20 26.10
CA ASP A 95 11.21 -23.60 26.01
C ASP A 95 10.16 -24.56 25.40
N GLY A 96 9.07 -24.02 24.83
CA GLY A 96 8.03 -24.81 24.19
C GLY A 96 7.11 -25.55 25.15
N TRP A 97 7.08 -25.17 26.43
CA TRP A 97 6.13 -25.67 27.41
C TRP A 97 5.63 -24.57 28.35
N THR A 98 4.47 -24.80 28.95
CA THR A 98 3.84 -23.96 29.96
C THR A 98 3.12 -24.82 30.99
N LEU A 99 2.58 -24.19 32.05
CA LEU A 99 1.78 -24.86 33.06
C LEU A 99 0.30 -24.48 32.97
N VAL A 100 -0.55 -25.43 33.34
CA VAL A 100 -1.97 -25.16 33.60
C VAL A 100 -2.10 -24.09 34.68
N ASN A 101 -3.01 -23.14 34.49
CA ASN A 101 -3.28 -21.99 35.36
C ASN A 101 -2.09 -21.02 35.55
N VAL A 102 -1.11 -21.04 34.65
CA VAL A 102 0.00 -20.07 34.61
C VAL A 102 -0.08 -19.29 33.31
N ASP A 103 0.18 -17.98 33.40
CA ASP A 103 0.16 -17.09 32.25
C ASP A 103 1.24 -17.48 31.24
N THR A 104 0.77 -17.83 30.04
CA THR A 104 1.59 -17.95 28.84
C THR A 104 1.53 -16.63 28.10
N ILE A 105 2.66 -15.94 28.01
CA ILE A 105 2.75 -14.61 27.41
C ILE A 105 2.99 -14.77 25.90
N ALA A 106 2.26 -14.01 25.09
CA ALA A 106 2.45 -13.94 23.65
C ALA A 106 2.67 -12.50 23.18
N PHE A 107 3.60 -12.28 22.26
CA PHE A 107 3.87 -10.95 21.70
C PHE A 107 4.49 -11.00 20.31
N THR A 108 4.47 -9.88 19.62
CA THR A 108 4.99 -9.70 18.25
C THR A 108 5.62 -8.31 18.07
N ASP A 109 6.22 -8.04 16.90
CA ASP A 109 6.64 -6.70 16.51
C ASP A 109 5.46 -5.81 16.05
N ARG A 110 5.68 -4.48 16.07
CA ARG A 110 4.76 -3.45 15.53
C ARG A 110 5.29 -2.82 14.24
N ASP A 111 6.31 -3.39 13.62
CA ASP A 111 7.05 -2.70 12.58
C ASP A 111 6.25 -2.65 11.27
N PRO A 112 6.17 -1.50 10.58
CA PRO A 112 5.54 -1.44 9.27
C PRO A 112 6.30 -2.27 8.23
N ARG A 113 5.57 -2.93 7.33
CA ARG A 113 6.17 -3.59 6.14
C ARG A 113 6.14 -2.62 4.98
N THR A 114 7.28 -2.30 4.36
CA THR A 114 7.37 -1.27 3.31
C THR A 114 7.80 -1.86 1.97
N MET A 115 7.25 -1.32 0.89
CA MET A 115 7.57 -1.64 -0.50
C MET A 115 7.73 -0.34 -1.31
N SER A 116 8.79 -0.27 -2.12
CA SER A 116 8.97 0.81 -3.10
C SER A 116 8.48 0.35 -4.48
N THR A 117 7.79 1.22 -5.20
CA THR A 117 7.30 0.91 -6.56
C THR A 117 7.13 2.19 -7.40
N ASN A 118 6.90 2.04 -8.70
CA ASN A 118 6.60 3.15 -9.59
C ASN A 118 5.14 3.07 -10.05
N LEU A 119 4.36 4.11 -9.76
CA LEU A 119 2.99 4.25 -10.23
C LEU A 119 2.96 5.29 -11.35
N PHE A 120 2.71 4.85 -12.59
CA PHE A 120 2.68 5.71 -13.78
C PHE A 120 3.96 6.55 -13.95
N GLY A 121 5.12 5.94 -13.67
CA GLY A 121 6.42 6.61 -13.75
C GLY A 121 6.78 7.45 -12.52
N ILE A 122 5.88 7.59 -11.54
CA ILE A 122 6.14 8.31 -10.29
C ILE A 122 6.63 7.33 -9.23
N PRO A 123 7.83 7.52 -8.65
CA PRO A 123 8.32 6.67 -7.57
C PRO A 123 7.53 6.93 -6.29
N VAL A 124 7.03 5.86 -5.67
CA VAL A 124 6.27 5.90 -4.43
C VAL A 124 6.76 4.84 -3.45
N GLU A 125 6.55 5.10 -2.16
CA GLU A 125 6.69 4.10 -1.10
C GLU A 125 5.31 3.78 -0.55
N ILE A 126 5.04 2.49 -0.36
CA ILE A 126 3.81 1.96 0.21
C ILE A 126 4.19 1.17 1.46
N ARG A 127 3.48 1.37 2.57
CA ARG A 127 3.70 0.60 3.80
C ARG A 127 2.40 0.03 4.35
N ALA A 128 2.47 -1.20 4.85
CA ALA A 128 1.47 -1.84 5.67
C ALA A 128 1.79 -1.55 7.14
N VAL A 129 0.89 -0.90 7.87
CA VAL A 129 1.03 -0.60 9.30
C VAL A 129 0.07 -1.51 10.08
N PRO A 130 0.55 -2.27 11.07
CA PRO A 130 -0.31 -3.19 11.80
C PRO A 130 -1.22 -2.39 12.75
N SER A 131 -2.51 -2.73 12.75
CA SER A 131 -3.54 -1.99 13.48
C SER A 131 -4.33 -2.82 14.48
N SER A 132 -4.40 -4.14 14.26
CA SER A 132 -5.09 -5.07 15.15
C SER A 132 -4.40 -6.43 15.15
N TYR A 133 -4.39 -7.07 16.33
CA TYR A 133 -3.77 -8.37 16.58
C TYR A 133 -4.82 -9.27 17.22
N SER A 134 -5.17 -10.37 16.55
CA SER A 134 -6.10 -11.38 17.05
C SER A 134 -5.35 -12.68 17.35
N TRP A 135 -5.27 -13.00 18.64
CA TRP A 135 -4.53 -14.12 19.20
C TRP A 135 -5.47 -15.30 19.47
N ASN A 136 -5.25 -16.43 18.80
CA ASN A 136 -5.91 -17.70 19.10
C ASN A 136 -4.90 -18.61 19.83
N PHE A 137 -5.19 -18.97 21.08
CA PHE A 137 -4.29 -19.76 21.92
C PHE A 137 -4.35 -21.28 21.67
N GLY A 138 -5.21 -21.76 20.76
CA GLY A 138 -5.21 -23.13 20.29
C GLY A 138 -5.89 -24.17 21.20
N ASP A 139 -6.50 -23.74 22.31
CA ASP A 139 -7.23 -24.62 23.26
C ASP A 139 -8.76 -24.56 23.11
N GLY A 140 -9.25 -23.84 22.08
CA GLY A 140 -10.67 -23.64 21.82
C GLY A 140 -11.29 -22.46 22.59
N SER A 141 -10.50 -21.71 23.36
CA SER A 141 -10.94 -20.42 23.92
C SER A 141 -11.21 -19.38 22.83
N THR A 142 -12.02 -18.37 23.16
CA THR A 142 -12.29 -17.25 22.25
C THR A 142 -11.00 -16.47 21.98
N PRO A 143 -10.68 -16.13 20.72
CA PRO A 143 -9.50 -15.33 20.40
C PRO A 143 -9.49 -13.96 21.11
N LEU A 144 -8.33 -13.57 21.62
CA LEU A 144 -8.10 -12.26 22.24
C LEU A 144 -7.69 -11.25 21.16
N THR A 145 -8.46 -10.18 20.99
CA THR A 145 -8.16 -9.13 20.01
C THR A 145 -7.68 -7.85 20.69
N THR A 146 -6.60 -7.26 20.19
CA THR A 146 -5.89 -6.12 20.80
C THR A 146 -5.37 -5.15 19.73
N THR A 147 -5.10 -3.90 20.12
CA THR A 147 -4.36 -2.92 19.29
C THR A 147 -2.88 -2.80 19.69
N ASP A 148 -2.49 -3.51 20.75
CA ASP A 148 -1.13 -3.60 21.26
C ASP A 148 -0.52 -4.97 20.90
N PRO A 149 0.72 -5.04 20.37
CA PRO A 149 1.30 -6.30 19.92
C PRO A 149 1.72 -7.23 21.06
N GLY A 150 1.46 -6.89 22.32
CA GLY A 150 2.03 -7.57 23.45
C GLY A 150 3.40 -6.99 23.83
N ALA A 151 3.95 -7.48 24.93
CA ALA A 151 5.31 -7.23 25.36
C ALA A 151 5.84 -8.44 26.12
N PRO A 152 7.17 -8.65 26.17
CA PRO A 152 7.74 -9.69 27.01
C PRO A 152 7.54 -9.38 28.50
N TYR A 153 7.66 -10.41 29.34
CA TYR A 153 7.78 -10.25 30.79
C TYR A 153 8.93 -9.27 31.15
N PRO A 154 8.78 -8.40 32.16
CA PRO A 154 7.65 -8.31 33.10
C PRO A 154 6.49 -7.41 32.62
N ALA A 155 6.66 -6.63 31.56
CA ALA A 155 5.69 -5.61 31.14
C ALA A 155 4.62 -6.12 30.14
N HIS A 156 4.36 -7.42 30.15
CA HIS A 156 3.46 -8.06 29.20
C HIS A 156 2.01 -7.55 29.30
N THR A 157 1.37 -7.46 28.13
CA THR A 157 -0.02 -7.00 27.98
C THR A 157 -0.94 -8.06 27.38
N VAL A 158 -0.37 -9.13 26.84
CA VAL A 158 -1.07 -10.26 26.22
C VAL A 158 -0.60 -11.55 26.87
N ALA A 159 -1.52 -12.24 27.53
CA ALA A 159 -1.27 -13.54 28.15
C ALA A 159 -2.55 -14.39 28.17
N HIS A 160 -2.35 -15.71 28.32
CA HIS A 160 -3.44 -16.68 28.47
C HIS A 160 -3.05 -17.78 29.45
N ALA A 161 -3.97 -18.14 30.34
CA ALA A 161 -3.80 -19.23 31.27
C ALA A 161 -4.60 -20.46 30.79
N TYR A 162 -3.90 -21.52 30.41
CA TYR A 162 -4.53 -22.75 29.95
C TYR A 162 -5.21 -23.51 31.11
N ALA A 163 -6.42 -24.00 30.88
CA ALA A 163 -7.21 -24.70 31.91
C ALA A 163 -6.98 -26.22 31.97
N LYS A 164 -6.39 -26.81 30.92
CA LYS A 164 -6.19 -28.27 30.78
C LYS A 164 -4.83 -28.56 30.18
N GLN A 165 -4.24 -29.68 30.59
CA GLN A 165 -3.05 -30.23 29.95
C GLN A 165 -3.32 -30.59 28.49
N GLY A 166 -2.27 -30.57 27.66
CA GLY A 166 -2.36 -30.91 26.25
C GLY A 166 -1.27 -30.26 25.43
N THR A 167 -1.54 -30.05 24.14
CA THR A 167 -0.65 -29.35 23.22
C THR A 167 -1.43 -28.26 22.52
N ALA A 168 -0.82 -27.08 22.37
CA ALA A 168 -1.41 -25.93 21.71
C ALA A 168 -0.46 -25.33 20.67
N THR A 169 -1.01 -24.57 19.74
CA THR A 169 -0.26 -23.71 18.82
C THR A 169 -0.94 -22.36 18.81
N ILE A 170 -0.20 -21.32 19.18
CA ILE A 170 -0.74 -19.96 19.21
C ILE A 170 -0.71 -19.43 17.78
N SER A 171 -1.86 -19.00 17.26
CA SER A 171 -1.97 -18.37 15.95
C SER A 171 -2.29 -16.89 16.10
N LEU A 172 -1.62 -16.05 15.32
CA LEU A 172 -1.83 -14.61 15.26
C LEU A 172 -2.39 -14.23 13.90
N THR A 173 -3.55 -13.58 13.89
CA THR A 173 -4.03 -12.82 12.72
C THR A 173 -3.71 -11.35 12.94
N THR A 174 -2.89 -10.75 12.07
CA THR A 174 -2.60 -9.32 12.10
C THR A 174 -3.36 -8.63 10.98
N THR A 175 -4.09 -7.55 11.31
CA THR A 175 -4.73 -6.66 10.34
C THR A 175 -3.83 -5.45 10.10
N TRP A 176 -3.73 -5.03 8.84
CA TRP A 176 -2.85 -3.97 8.37
C TRP A 176 -3.65 -2.91 7.62
N HIS A 177 -3.40 -1.64 7.92
CA HIS A 177 -3.82 -0.54 7.04
C HIS A 177 -2.66 -0.09 6.17
N GLY A 178 -2.96 0.28 4.93
CA GLY A 178 -1.95 0.75 4.00
C GLY A 178 -1.78 2.26 4.08
N GLN A 179 -0.55 2.71 3.86
CA GLN A 179 -0.22 4.11 3.64
C GLN A 179 0.73 4.23 2.47
N PHE A 180 0.72 5.36 1.77
CA PHE A 180 1.66 5.66 0.71
C PHE A 180 2.22 7.07 0.84
N ARG A 181 3.35 7.30 0.21
CA ARG A 181 3.93 8.62 0.00
C ARG A 181 4.68 8.66 -1.33
N LEU A 182 4.89 9.86 -1.87
CA LEU A 182 5.83 10.02 -2.97
C LEU A 182 7.25 9.83 -2.43
N ALA A 183 8.13 9.21 -3.21
CA ALA A 183 9.48 8.93 -2.76
C ALA A 183 10.22 10.23 -2.41
N GLY A 184 10.81 10.28 -1.21
CA GLY A 184 11.49 11.47 -0.70
C GLY A 184 10.59 12.49 -0.01
N GLU A 185 9.26 12.33 -0.04
CA GLU A 185 8.35 13.15 0.77
C GLU A 185 8.32 12.67 2.24
N PRO A 186 8.13 13.57 3.22
CA PRO A 186 8.03 13.18 4.62
C PRO A 186 6.65 12.64 4.99
N THR A 187 5.60 12.97 4.22
CA THR A 187 4.21 12.80 4.62
C THR A 187 3.60 11.52 4.06
N TRP A 188 3.14 10.64 4.96
CA TRP A 188 2.34 9.46 4.61
C TRP A 188 0.85 9.82 4.49
N ARG A 189 0.18 9.21 3.52
CA ARG A 189 -1.25 9.32 3.27
C ARG A 189 -1.88 7.93 3.30
N ASP A 190 -3.06 7.79 3.89
CA ASP A 190 -3.73 6.49 3.95
C ASP A 190 -4.18 6.01 2.56
N VAL A 191 -4.14 4.70 2.34
CA VAL A 191 -4.75 4.06 1.17
C VAL A 191 -5.99 3.30 1.59
N ALA A 192 -6.99 3.24 0.72
CA ALA A 192 -8.21 2.49 0.98
C ALA A 192 -7.94 0.97 0.97
N GLY A 193 -8.42 0.29 2.02
CA GLY A 193 -8.38 -1.15 2.16
C GLY A 193 -7.58 -1.63 3.36
N GLU A 194 -7.66 -2.92 3.61
CA GLU A 194 -6.95 -3.62 4.68
C GLU A 194 -6.28 -4.86 4.11
N GLY A 195 -5.14 -5.23 4.68
CA GLY A 195 -4.48 -6.51 4.47
C GLY A 195 -4.55 -7.34 5.74
N THR A 196 -4.47 -8.66 5.62
CA THR A 196 -4.34 -9.56 6.77
C THR A 196 -3.22 -10.56 6.55
N THR A 197 -2.51 -10.88 7.62
CA THR A 197 -1.50 -11.94 7.64
C THR A 197 -1.77 -12.88 8.81
N VAL A 198 -1.42 -14.15 8.63
CA VAL A 198 -1.50 -15.16 9.69
C VAL A 198 -0.11 -15.73 9.93
N SER A 199 0.27 -15.84 11.19
CA SER A 199 1.47 -16.53 11.65
C SER A 199 1.14 -17.43 12.85
N SER A 200 2.05 -18.33 13.20
CA SER A 200 1.87 -19.25 14.32
C SER A 200 3.16 -19.48 15.07
N SER A 201 3.04 -19.76 16.37
CA SER A 201 4.16 -20.22 17.20
C SER A 201 4.59 -21.63 16.81
N GLY A 202 5.68 -22.11 17.44
CA GLY A 202 5.92 -23.55 17.57
C GLY A 202 4.86 -24.25 18.43
N SER A 203 4.96 -25.58 18.52
CA SER A 203 4.15 -26.38 19.42
C SER A 203 4.45 -26.02 20.88
N LEU A 204 3.41 -25.86 21.70
CA LEU A 204 3.49 -25.59 23.13
C LEU A 204 2.90 -26.75 23.92
N GLU A 205 3.69 -27.40 24.77
CA GLU A 205 3.22 -28.44 25.68
C GLU A 205 2.67 -27.82 26.98
N ILE A 206 1.45 -28.18 27.36
CA ILE A 206 0.80 -27.66 28.57
C ILE A 206 0.84 -28.76 29.63
N LEU A 207 1.63 -28.53 30.67
CA LEU A 207 1.91 -29.48 31.74
C LEU A 207 1.13 -29.11 33.02
N GLU A 208 0.93 -30.08 33.91
CA GLU A 208 0.38 -29.83 35.24
C GLU A 208 1.44 -30.13 36.31
N ALA A 209 1.74 -29.13 37.14
CA ALA A 209 2.60 -29.31 38.30
C ALA A 209 1.80 -29.91 39.46
N ARG A 210 2.33 -30.93 40.12
CA ARG A 210 1.76 -31.52 41.34
C ARG A 210 2.63 -31.18 42.53
N ALA A 211 2.04 -30.52 43.53
CA ALA A 211 2.73 -30.26 44.79
C ALA A 211 2.83 -31.54 45.61
N ARG A 212 4.02 -31.81 46.16
CA ARG A 212 4.25 -32.83 47.18
C ARG A 212 4.96 -32.18 48.36
N LEU A 213 4.38 -32.31 49.54
CA LEU A 213 5.06 -31.94 50.78
C LEU A 213 6.20 -32.94 51.02
N VAL A 214 7.39 -32.39 51.26
CA VAL A 214 8.56 -33.13 51.74
C VAL A 214 8.90 -32.60 53.13
N GLU A 215 9.36 -33.48 54.02
CA GLU A 215 9.91 -33.04 55.31
C GLU A 215 11.19 -32.23 55.07
N ASP A 216 11.39 -31.19 55.88
CA ASP A 216 12.53 -30.27 55.78
C ASP A 216 13.85 -31.06 55.90
N LEU A 217 14.66 -31.01 54.85
CA LEU A 217 16.06 -31.45 54.89
C LEU A 217 16.93 -30.27 55.32
N TYR A 218 16.73 -29.81 56.55
CA TYR A 218 17.76 -29.06 57.26
C TYR A 218 18.44 -30.06 58.20
N ASP A 219 19.54 -30.65 57.72
CA ASP A 219 20.51 -31.26 58.64
C ASP A 219 21.13 -30.11 59.46
N GLU A 220 20.86 -30.10 60.77
CA GLU A 220 21.48 -29.20 61.76
C GLU A 220 22.99 -29.48 61.93
#